data_AF-A0A3M1FJU5-F1
#
_entry.id   AF-A0A3M1FJU5-F1
#
_cell.length_a   1.000
_cell.length_b   1.000
_cell.length_c   1.000
_cell.angle_alpha   90.00
_cell.angle_beta   90.00
_cell.angle_gamma   90.00
#
_symmetry.space_group_name_H-M   'P 1'
#
loop_
_entity.id
_entity.type
_entity.pdbx_description
1 polymer ?
#
loop_
_entity_poly.entity_id
_entity_poly.type
_entity_poly.pdbx_seq_one_letter_code
_entity_poly.pdbx_strand_id
1 'polypeptide(L)'
;MNRPTQSSSLSPQSFSEGDWVLVYPQNAIGKIIEKMCLWGNTSFRVWLPSTDSIIRVDASALSPAQSSVLSTHHLIYLAAAARVADALTQDVLLAPIESSVIPLPHQIRALSRAI
;
A
#
# COMPACT_ATOMS: atom_id res chain seq x y z
N MET A 1 -30.96 -31.78 21.90
CA MET A 1 -30.94 -30.64 20.95
C MET A 1 -30.51 -29.39 21.74
N ASN A 2 -29.23 -29.27 22.13
CA ASN A 2 -28.79 -28.16 22.97
C ASN A 2 -27.64 -27.45 22.25
N ARG A 3 -27.91 -26.24 21.75
CA ARG A 3 -26.90 -25.32 21.20
C ARG A 3 -26.08 -24.76 22.38
N PRO A 4 -24.75 -24.77 22.34
CA PRO A 4 -23.97 -23.90 23.21
C PRO A 4 -24.09 -22.47 22.69
N THR A 5 -24.50 -21.57 23.58
CA THR A 5 -24.39 -20.12 23.43
C THR A 5 -22.91 -19.75 23.29
N GLN A 6 -22.48 -19.42 22.07
CA GLN A 6 -21.20 -18.76 21.85
C GLN A 6 -21.30 -17.35 22.44
N SER A 7 -20.83 -17.23 23.68
CA SER A 7 -20.46 -15.95 24.26
C SER A 7 -19.17 -15.54 23.58
N SER A 8 -19.26 -14.68 22.57
CA SER A 8 -18.13 -14.00 21.96
C SER A 8 -17.50 -13.07 23.01
N SER A 9 -16.59 -13.63 23.82
CA SER A 9 -15.66 -12.84 24.60
C SER A 9 -14.82 -12.02 23.62
N LEU A 10 -15.11 -10.72 23.58
CA LEU A 10 -14.21 -9.72 23.02
C LEU A 10 -12.86 -9.94 23.70
N SER A 11 -11.92 -10.54 22.97
CA SER A 11 -10.56 -10.69 23.45
C SER A 11 -10.06 -9.27 23.74
N PRO A 12 -9.60 -8.95 24.94
CA PRO A 12 -8.90 -7.69 25.15
C PRO A 12 -7.69 -7.74 24.22
N GLN A 13 -7.69 -6.92 23.16
CA GLN A 13 -6.56 -6.82 22.26
C GLN A 13 -5.33 -6.50 23.11
N SER A 14 -4.44 -7.48 23.24
CA SER A 14 -3.29 -7.39 24.10
C SER A 14 -2.19 -6.66 23.35
N PHE A 15 -2.21 -5.34 23.40
CA PHE A 15 -1.14 -4.52 22.85
C PHE A 15 0.08 -4.55 23.78
N SER A 16 1.27 -4.52 23.17
CA SER A 16 2.57 -4.48 23.82
C SER A 16 3.36 -3.22 23.45
N GLU A 17 4.39 -2.91 24.24
CA GLU A 17 5.30 -1.81 23.94
C GLU A 17 6.06 -2.10 22.65
N GLY A 18 6.10 -1.11 21.75
CA GLY A 18 6.70 -1.25 20.44
C GLY A 18 5.72 -1.55 19.31
N ASP A 19 4.49 -1.97 19.62
CA ASP A 19 3.48 -2.28 18.60
C ASP A 19 2.99 -1.02 17.88
N TRP A 20 2.73 -1.18 16.59
CA TRP A 20 2.06 -0.17 15.78
C TRP A 20 0.55 -0.35 15.87
N VAL A 21 -0.14 0.74 16.15
CA VAL A 21 -1.59 0.79 16.35
C VAL A 21 -2.20 1.96 15.58
N LEU A 22 -3.46 1.79 15.20
CA LEU A 22 -4.29 2.87 14.70
C LEU A 22 -5.05 3.50 15.87
N VAL A 23 -5.00 4.83 15.95
CA VAL A 23 -5.66 5.62 16.98
C VAL A 23 -6.92 6.27 16.42
N TYR A 24 -8.05 6.02 17.07
CA TYR A 24 -9.33 6.67 16.77
C TYR A 24 -9.58 7.90 17.65
N PRO A 25 -10.33 8.90 17.16
CA PRO A 25 -11.04 8.98 15.88
C PRO A 25 -10.18 9.47 14.70
N GLN A 26 -8.95 9.91 14.95
CA GLN A 26 -8.10 10.57 13.96
C GLN A 26 -7.59 9.62 12.85
N ASN A 27 -7.82 8.31 12.99
CA ASN A 27 -7.35 7.25 12.10
C ASN A 27 -5.85 7.38 11.80
N ALA A 28 -5.09 7.77 12.82
CA ALA A 28 -3.66 8.03 12.73
C ALA A 28 -2.89 6.79 13.17
N ILE A 29 -1.80 6.48 12.46
CA ILE A 29 -0.88 5.41 12.84
C ILE A 29 0.02 5.96 13.95
N GLY A 30 0.21 5.19 15.01
CA GLY A 30 1.12 5.50 16.10
C GLY A 30 1.81 4.27 16.67
N LYS A 31 2.88 4.48 17.42
CA LYS A 31 3.64 3.41 18.07
C LYS A 31 3.44 3.48 19.58
N ILE A 32 3.12 2.34 20.21
CA ILE A 32 3.02 2.26 21.67
C ILE A 32 4.42 2.38 22.26
N ILE A 33 4.60 3.37 23.13
CA ILE A 33 5.84 3.55 23.89
C ILE A 33 5.74 2.81 25.22
N GLU A 34 4.58 2.90 25.88
CA GLU A 34 4.43 2.45 27.25
C GLU A 34 3.00 1.95 27.50
N LYS A 35 2.89 0.86 28.26
CA LYS A 35 1.61 0.33 28.76
C LYS A 35 1.48 0.57 30.25
N MET A 36 0.43 1.29 30.65
CA MET A 36 0.14 1.60 32.05
C MET A 36 -1.15 0.90 32.51
N CYS A 37 -1.04 0.03 33.51
CA CYS A 37 -2.19 -0.57 34.19
C CYS A 37 -2.35 0.06 35.58
N LEU A 38 -3.37 0.89 35.77
CA LEU A 38 -3.68 1.55 37.04
C LEU A 38 -5.11 1.21 37.46
N TRP A 39 -5.27 0.69 38.68
CA TRP A 39 -6.59 0.39 39.29
C TRP A 39 -7.55 -0.43 38.39
N GLY A 40 -7.01 -1.40 37.65
CA GLY A 40 -7.79 -2.24 36.72
C GLY A 40 -8.04 -1.63 35.34
N ASN A 41 -7.66 -0.36 35.13
CA ASN A 41 -7.74 0.31 33.83
C ASN A 41 -6.40 0.24 33.09
N THR A 42 -6.44 -0.11 31.81
CA THR A 42 -5.27 -0.14 30.93
C THR A 42 -5.27 1.06 30.01
N SER A 43 -4.24 1.89 30.13
CA SER A 43 -3.99 3.04 29.25
C SER A 43 -2.63 2.88 28.57
N PHE A 44 -2.49 3.47 27.38
CA PHE A 44 -1.29 3.37 26.56
C PHE A 44 -0.79 4.77 26.23
N ARG A 45 0.54 4.96 26.28
CA ARG A 45 1.18 6.12 25.68
C ARG A 45 1.59 5.78 24.27
N VAL A 46 1.04 6.51 23.30
CA VAL A 46 1.25 6.29 21.88
C VAL A 46 1.93 7.51 21.28
N TRP A 47 3.04 7.29 20.59
CA TRP A 47 3.69 8.31 19.78
C TRP A 47 3.09 8.34 18.39
N LEU A 48 2.64 9.52 17.98
CA LEU A 48 2.12 9.81 16.65
C LEU A 48 3.26 10.38 15.79
N PRO A 49 3.81 9.65 14.82
CA PRO A 49 4.85 10.15 13.92
C PRO A 49 4.38 11.30 13.03
N SER A 50 3.07 11.43 12.76
CA SER A 50 2.54 12.49 11.91
C SER A 50 2.65 13.88 12.53
N THR A 51 2.59 13.97 13.87
CA THR A 51 2.62 15.23 14.63
C THR A 51 3.76 15.28 15.64
N ASP A 52 4.59 14.23 15.66
CA ASP A 52 5.67 14.01 16.63
C ASP A 52 5.25 14.22 18.09
N SER A 53 4.05 13.73 18.44
CA SER A 53 3.44 13.96 19.75
C SER A 53 3.14 12.65 20.46
N ILE A 54 3.19 12.67 21.80
CA ILE A 54 2.86 11.52 22.64
C ILE A 54 1.50 11.77 23.28
N ILE A 55 0.54 10.92 22.98
CA ILE A 55 -0.82 10.97 23.53
C ILE A 55 -1.08 9.78 24.44
N ARG A 56 -2.03 9.93 25.37
CA ARG A 56 -2.48 8.86 26.26
C ARG A 56 -3.88 8.45 25.85
N VAL A 57 -4.07 7.16 25.60
CA VAL A 57 -5.34 6.63 25.09
C VAL A 57 -5.65 5.31 25.77
N ASP A 58 -6.95 5.05 25.95
CA ASP A 58 -7.42 3.79 26.50
C ASP A 58 -7.39 2.68 25.43
N ALA A 59 -7.41 1.42 25.89
CA ALA A 59 -7.43 0.25 25.00
C ALA A 59 -8.57 0.28 23.97
N SER A 60 -9.69 0.93 24.29
CA SER A 60 -10.87 1.03 23.42
C SER A 60 -10.68 1.95 22.21
N ALA A 61 -9.74 2.88 22.28
CA ALA A 61 -9.45 3.84 21.21
C ALA A 61 -8.36 3.35 20.25
N LEU A 62 -7.78 2.17 20.51
CA LEU A 62 -6.72 1.56 19.72
C LEU A 62 -7.26 0.40 18.91
N SER A 63 -6.77 0.27 17.69
CA SER A 63 -6.91 -0.95 16.89
C SER A 63 -5.55 -1.40 16.36
N PRO A 64 -5.36 -2.70 16.10
CA PRO A 64 -4.13 -3.20 15.51
C PRO A 64 -3.90 -2.53 14.15
N ALA A 65 -2.71 -1.99 13.94
CA ALA A 65 -2.34 -1.51 12.61
C ALA A 65 -2.32 -2.74 11.69
N GLN A 66 -3.21 -2.76 10.70
CA GLN A 66 -3.21 -3.81 9.68
C GLN A 66 -1.97 -3.64 8.81
N SER A 67 -0.90 -4.36 9.15
CA SER A 67 0.22 -4.57 8.25
C SER A 67 -0.23 -5.54 7.16
N SER A 68 -0.81 -5.02 6.07
CA SER A 68 -0.90 -5.80 4.85
C SER A 68 0.53 -6.01 4.35
N VAL A 69 1.07 -7.21 4.58
CA VAL A 69 2.35 -7.60 4.01
C VAL A 69 2.15 -7.72 2.51
N LEU A 70 2.44 -6.63 1.79
CA LEU A 70 2.40 -6.64 0.33
C LEU A 70 3.50 -7.60 -0.15
N SER A 71 3.08 -8.73 -0.72
CA SER A 71 4.01 -9.66 -1.35
C SER A 71 4.81 -8.94 -2.43
N THR A 72 6.09 -9.29 -2.59
CA THR A 72 6.95 -8.74 -3.64
C THR A 72 6.30 -8.86 -5.02
N HIS A 73 5.64 -9.98 -5.32
CA HIS A 73 4.92 -10.18 -6.58
C HIS A 73 3.76 -9.19 -6.74
N HIS A 74 3.06 -8.86 -5.66
CA HIS A 74 1.96 -7.89 -5.69
C HIS A 74 2.48 -6.47 -5.94
N LEU A 75 3.61 -6.09 -5.36
CA LEU A 75 4.27 -4.81 -5.65
C LEU A 75 4.75 -4.74 -7.10
N ILE A 76 5.39 -5.79 -7.61
CA ILE A 76 5.82 -5.87 -9.01
C ILE A 76 4.62 -5.77 -9.95
N TYR A 77 3.54 -6.50 -9.65
CA TYR A 77 2.30 -6.45 -10.41
C TYR A 77 1.72 -5.03 -10.43
N LEU A 78 1.59 -4.37 -9.29
CA LEU A 78 1.10 -2.99 -9.20
C LEU A 78 1.98 -2.02 -10.00
N ALA A 79 3.31 -2.14 -9.89
CA ALA A 79 4.24 -1.30 -10.63
C ALA A 79 4.16 -1.55 -12.15
N ALA A 80 4.04 -2.80 -12.58
CA ALA A 80 3.89 -3.16 -13.99
C ALA A 80 2.55 -2.68 -14.55
N ALA A 81 1.45 -2.90 -13.83
CA ALA A 81 0.13 -2.41 -14.20
C ALA A 81 0.09 -0.88 -14.32
N ALA A 82 0.73 -0.17 -13.38
CA ALA A 82 0.88 1.28 -13.45
C ALA A 82 1.66 1.73 -14.70
N ARG A 83 2.75 1.04 -15.06
CA ARG A 83 3.48 1.34 -16.31
C ARG A 83 2.63 1.09 -17.56
N VAL A 84 1.85 0.01 -17.60
CA VAL A 84 0.96 -0.28 -18.72
C VAL A 84 -0.10 0.80 -18.83
N ALA A 85 -0.71 1.20 -17.72
CA ALA A 85 -1.70 2.29 -17.69
C ALA A 85 -1.10 3.62 -18.17
N ASP A 86 0.13 3.95 -17.73
CA ASP A 86 0.86 5.15 -18.19
C ASP A 86 1.14 5.09 -19.70
N ALA A 87 1.64 3.94 -20.20
CA ALA A 87 1.90 3.75 -21.63
C ALA A 87 0.62 3.84 -22.50
N LEU A 88 -0.52 3.34 -22.00
CA LEU A 88 -1.81 3.47 -22.68
C LEU A 88 -2.38 4.89 -22.62
N THR A 89 -2.04 5.66 -21.58
CA THR A 89 -2.45 7.08 -21.47
C THR A 89 -1.56 7.96 -22.35
N GLN A 90 -0.29 7.60 -22.49
CA GLN A 90 0.65 8.18 -23.44
C GLN A 90 0.43 7.58 -24.84
N ASP A 91 -0.81 7.66 -25.34
CA ASP A 91 -1.26 7.28 -26.67
C ASP A 91 -0.54 8.14 -27.74
N VAL A 92 0.76 7.92 -27.84
CA VAL A 92 1.67 8.49 -28.81
C VAL A 92 1.38 7.71 -30.08
N LEU A 93 0.58 8.36 -30.92
CA LEU A 93 0.43 8.17 -32.35
C LEU A 93 1.79 8.27 -33.07
N LEU A 94 2.75 7.43 -32.71
CA LEU A 94 3.92 7.17 -33.54
C LEU A 94 3.74 5.76 -34.08
N ALA A 95 3.31 5.73 -35.34
CA ALA A 95 3.46 4.54 -36.17
C ALA A 95 4.86 3.95 -35.96
N PRO A 96 5.01 2.61 -35.95
CA PRO A 96 6.28 1.94 -35.77
C PRO A 96 7.37 2.59 -36.63
N ILE A 97 8.50 2.98 -36.01
CA ILE A 97 9.68 3.51 -36.71
C ILE A 97 10.25 2.48 -37.72
N GLU A 98 9.87 1.20 -37.57
CA GLU A 98 10.15 0.13 -38.54
C GLU A 98 9.06 -0.03 -39.61
N SER A 99 8.27 1.00 -39.91
CA SER A 99 7.54 1.00 -41.18
C SER A 99 8.59 0.99 -42.29
N SER A 100 8.80 -0.18 -42.89
CA SER A 100 9.64 -0.33 -44.08
C SER A 100 9.19 0.72 -45.10
N VAL A 101 9.98 1.77 -45.24
CA VAL A 101 9.74 2.82 -46.23
C VAL A 101 9.83 2.12 -47.57
N ILE A 102 8.68 1.89 -48.21
CA ILE A 102 8.67 1.35 -49.57
C ILE A 102 9.38 2.39 -50.43
N PRO A 103 10.58 2.10 -50.96
CA PRO A 103 11.34 3.10 -51.69
C PRO A 103 10.56 3.50 -52.94
N LEU A 104 10.52 4.80 -53.22
CA LEU A 104 9.86 5.31 -54.41
C LEU A 104 10.52 4.72 -55.66
N PRO A 105 9.78 4.53 -56.78
CA PRO A 105 10.31 3.88 -57.98
C PRO A 105 11.63 4.46 -58.50
N HIS A 106 11.88 5.75 -58.26
CA HIS A 106 13.13 6.39 -58.65
C HIS A 106 14.31 6.01 -57.74
N GLN A 107 14.10 5.68 -56.46
CA GLN A 107 15.15 5.30 -55.50
C GLN A 107 15.71 3.92 -55.84
N ILE A 108 14.83 2.99 -56.26
CA ILE A 108 15.23 1.68 -56.77
C ILE A 108 16.10 1.85 -58.04
N ARG A 109 15.70 2.74 -58.96
CA ARG A 109 16.47 3.04 -60.19
C ARG A 109 17.82 3.71 -59.94
N ALA A 110 17.93 4.55 -58.91
CA ALA A 110 19.17 5.19 -58.53
C ALA A 110 20.17 4.17 -57.96
N LEU A 111 19.71 3.26 -57.09
CA LEU A 111 20.54 2.20 -56.53
C LEU A 111 21.02 1.22 -57.61
N SER A 112 20.14 0.81 -58.54
CA SER A 112 20.51 -0.12 -59.62
C SER A 112 21.54 0.42 -60.60
N ARG A 113 21.78 1.74 -60.62
CA ARG A 113 22.82 2.38 -61.45
C ARG A 113 24.14 2.60 -60.72
N ALA A 114 24.15 2.47 -59.40
CA ALA A 114 25.33 2.69 -58.56
C ALA A 114 26.12 1.39 -58.27
N ILE A 115 25.60 0.23 -58.71
CA ILE A 115 26.24 -1.09 -58.64
C ILE A 115 26.74 -1.46 -60.03
#